data_AF-A0A2A4W8D2-F1
#
_entry.id   AF-A0A2A4W8D2-F1
#
_cell.length_a   1.000
_cell.length_b   1.000
_cell.length_c   1.000
_cell.angle_alpha   90.00
_cell.angle_beta   90.00
_cell.angle_gamma   90.00
#
_symmetry.space_group_name_H-M   'P 1'
#
loop_
_entity.id
_entity.type
_entity.pdbx_description
1 polymer ?
#
loop_
_entity_poly.entity_id
_entity_poly.type
_entity_poly.pdbx_seq_one_letter_code
_entity_poly.pdbx_strand_id
1 'polypeptide(L)'
;MPDGRVKEYYKSFRVIAAFYEGQFQAKASHKFTDNLKVKKCTSIQDAVEKIKSSIDSVIDKNLPEIKEKIIKLHKSNLLELNIKYQGVREVNPYRRIDHCYKCKRPVDNLCDLECVSCSWIICSGCASCGCGFTGNISYKKH
;
A
#
# COMPACT_ATOMS: atom_id res chain seq x y z
N MET A 1 -14.92 -18.38 21.58
CA MET A 1 -14.12 -17.14 21.70
C MET A 1 -13.72 -16.73 20.29
N PRO A 2 -13.93 -15.49 19.85
CA PRO A 2 -13.51 -15.10 18.52
C PRO A 2 -11.98 -15.07 18.52
N ASP A 3 -11.43 -15.97 17.71
CA ASP A 3 -10.04 -16.23 17.38
C ASP A 3 -9.15 -15.03 17.68
N GLY A 4 -8.27 -15.13 18.67
CA GLY A 4 -7.39 -14.06 19.18
C GLY A 4 -6.33 -13.58 18.17
N ARG A 5 -6.76 -13.22 16.97
CA ARG A 5 -5.98 -12.85 15.80
C ARG A 5 -6.63 -11.68 15.08
N VAL A 6 -5.90 -10.59 14.98
CA VAL A 6 -6.26 -9.42 14.19
C VAL A 6 -5.59 -9.52 12.81
N LYS A 7 -6.33 -9.18 11.76
CA LYS A 7 -5.83 -9.02 10.39
C LYS A 7 -6.33 -7.69 9.86
N GLU A 8 -5.43 -6.79 9.51
CA GLU A 8 -5.80 -5.48 8.97
C GLU A 8 -4.76 -5.00 7.97
N TYR A 9 -5.04 -3.86 7.33
CA TYR A 9 -4.08 -3.16 6.49
C TYR A 9 -3.72 -1.82 7.14
N TYR A 10 -2.43 -1.49 7.13
CA TYR A 10 -1.93 -0.20 7.60
C TYR A 10 -0.86 0.30 6.64
N LYS A 11 -1.09 1.46 6.00
CA LYS A 11 -0.19 2.04 4.98
C LYS A 11 0.29 1.00 3.95
N SER A 12 -0.66 0.23 3.41
CA SER A 12 -0.43 -0.89 2.46
C SER A 12 0.32 -2.12 2.99
N PHE A 13 0.78 -2.13 4.23
CA PHE A 13 1.25 -3.35 4.90
C PHE A 13 0.05 -4.19 5.32
N ARG A 14 0.14 -5.49 5.05
CA ARG A 14 -0.76 -6.47 5.67
C ARG A 14 -0.25 -6.77 7.06
N VAL A 15 -1.00 -6.35 8.08
CA VAL A 15 -0.70 -6.57 9.49
C VAL A 15 -1.46 -7.78 10.00
N ILE A 16 -0.75 -8.66 10.69
CA ILE A 16 -1.32 -9.82 11.37
C ILE A 16 -0.79 -9.82 12.80
N ALA A 17 -1.65 -9.66 13.79
CA ALA A 17 -1.33 -9.80 15.21
C ALA A 17 -2.07 -11.00 15.78
N ALA A 18 -1.43 -11.79 16.64
CA ALA A 18 -2.04 -12.96 17.28
C ALA A 18 -1.32 -13.34 18.56
N PHE A 19 -2.00 -14.08 19.43
CA PHE A 19 -1.33 -14.93 20.42
C PHE A 19 -0.86 -16.22 19.75
N TYR A 20 0.44 -16.46 19.72
CA TYR A 20 1.05 -17.63 19.07
C TYR A 20 2.30 -18.04 19.83
N GLU A 21 2.51 -19.34 20.05
CA GLU A 21 3.64 -19.89 20.82
C GLU A 21 3.81 -19.23 22.20
N GLY A 22 2.70 -19.09 22.94
CA GLY A 22 2.72 -18.57 24.31
C GLY A 22 2.96 -17.06 24.44
N GLN A 23 2.97 -16.31 23.34
CA GLN A 23 3.23 -14.86 23.36
C GLN A 23 2.35 -14.10 22.36
N PHE A 24 2.01 -12.86 22.70
CA PHE A 24 1.45 -11.92 21.73
C PHE A 24 2.56 -11.43 20.79
N GLN A 25 2.28 -11.47 19.49
CA GLN A 25 3.21 -11.07 18.45
C GLN A 25 2.46 -10.56 17.23
N ALA A 26 3.15 -9.76 16.42
CA ALA A 26 2.62 -9.29 15.15
C ALA A 26 3.66 -9.35 14.04
N LYS A 27 3.18 -9.49 12.81
CA LYS A 27 3.99 -9.39 11.60
C LYS A 27 3.33 -8.46 10.60
N ALA A 28 4.14 -7.75 9.85
CA ALA A 28 3.70 -6.95 8.73
C ALA A 28 4.43 -7.35 7.46
N SER A 29 3.69 -7.44 6.36
CA SER A 29 4.25 -7.77 5.05
C SER A 29 3.83 -6.74 4.01
N HIS A 30 4.78 -6.32 3.18
CA HIS A 30 4.57 -5.36 2.11
C HIS A 30 5.39 -5.79 0.87
N LYS A 31 4.98 -5.33 -0.32
CA LYS A 31 5.58 -5.81 -1.57
C LYS A 31 6.99 -5.27 -1.81
N PHE A 32 7.28 -4.07 -1.33
CA PHE A 32 8.48 -3.32 -1.68
C PHE A 32 9.50 -3.18 -0.54
N THR A 33 9.19 -3.76 0.63
CA THR A 33 10.01 -3.67 1.84
C THR A 33 10.08 -5.05 2.50
N ASP A 34 11.05 -5.22 3.38
CA ASP A 34 11.17 -6.43 4.18
C ASP A 34 9.95 -6.65 5.09
N ASN A 35 9.73 -7.92 5.43
CA ASN A 35 8.71 -8.29 6.39
C ASN A 35 9.14 -7.88 7.80
N LEU A 36 8.25 -7.19 8.51
CA LEU A 36 8.48 -6.74 9.87
C LEU A 36 7.86 -7.74 10.86
N LYS A 37 8.47 -7.87 12.03
CA LYS A 37 7.99 -8.73 13.11
C LYS A 37 8.24 -8.06 14.46
N VAL A 38 7.25 -8.13 15.34
CA VAL A 38 7.37 -7.78 16.76
C VAL A 38 6.92 -8.98 17.58
N LYS A 39 7.60 -9.22 18.70
CA LYS A 39 7.34 -10.34 19.62
C LYS A 39 7.29 -9.83 21.06
N LYS A 40 6.88 -10.71 21.99
CA LYS A 40 6.84 -10.43 23.43
C LYS A 40 5.99 -9.19 23.76
N CYS A 41 4.82 -9.11 23.15
CA CYS A 41 3.86 -8.04 23.43
C CYS A 41 2.99 -8.40 24.64
N THR A 42 2.40 -7.39 25.28
CA THR A 42 1.54 -7.57 26.46
C THR A 42 0.10 -7.92 26.10
N SER A 43 -0.34 -7.55 24.90
CA SER A 43 -1.66 -7.83 24.35
C SER A 43 -1.62 -7.85 22.82
N ILE A 44 -2.75 -8.21 22.19
CA ILE A 44 -2.91 -8.09 20.73
C ILE A 44 -2.84 -6.62 20.31
N GLN A 45 -3.45 -5.71 21.09
CA GLN A 45 -3.46 -4.27 20.83
C GLN A 45 -2.04 -3.71 20.89
N ASP A 46 -1.26 -4.05 21.92
CA ASP A 46 0.16 -3.68 22.03
C ASP A 46 0.98 -4.22 20.84
N ALA A 47 0.69 -5.44 20.39
CA ALA A 47 1.35 -6.01 19.21
C ALA A 47 1.01 -5.23 17.92
N VAL A 48 -0.24 -4.80 17.75
CA VAL A 48 -0.71 -3.97 16.63
C VAL A 48 -0.08 -2.58 16.67
N GLU A 49 -0.02 -1.94 17.83
CA GLU A 49 0.57 -0.59 17.96
C GLU A 49 2.07 -0.61 17.68
N LYS A 50 2.81 -1.57 18.26
CA LYS A 50 4.25 -1.73 18.02
C LYS A 50 4.59 -2.00 16.56
N ILE A 51 3.82 -2.85 15.88
CA ILE A 51 4.06 -3.14 14.47
C ILE A 51 3.71 -1.93 13.58
N LYS A 52 2.65 -1.17 13.91
CA LYS A 52 2.32 0.09 13.20
C LYS A 52 3.44 1.13 13.34
N SER A 53 3.96 1.33 14.55
CA SER A 53 5.11 2.21 14.78
C SER A 53 6.36 1.76 14.02
N SER A 54 6.61 0.44 13.93
CA SER A 54 7.69 -0.12 13.12
C SER A 54 7.49 0.14 11.62
N ILE A 55 6.24 0.04 11.13
CA ILE A 55 5.89 0.37 9.75
C ILE A 55 6.16 1.85 9.47
N ASP A 56 5.76 2.75 10.36
CA ASP A 56 5.96 4.19 10.20
C ASP A 56 7.45 4.52 10.07
N SER A 57 8.29 3.97 10.95
CA SER A 57 9.74 4.16 10.90
C SER A 57 10.37 3.65 9.59
N VAL A 58 9.88 2.53 9.06
CA VAL A 58 10.38 1.97 7.78
C VAL A 58 9.91 2.79 6.59
N ILE A 59 8.68 3.27 6.59
CA ILE A 59 8.17 4.13 5.53
C ILE A 59 8.95 5.45 5.53
N ASP A 60 9.09 6.11 6.66
CA ASP A 60 9.76 7.41 6.75
C ASP A 60 11.23 7.31 6.30
N LYS A 61 11.93 6.23 6.68
CA LYS A 61 13.32 5.99 6.28
C LYS A 61 13.47 5.66 4.78
N ASN A 62 12.53 4.94 4.20
CA ASN A 62 12.68 4.36 2.85
C ASN A 62 11.70 4.96 1.82
N LEU A 63 10.98 6.03 2.15
CA LEU A 63 9.94 6.61 1.30
C LEU A 63 10.42 6.90 -0.13
N PRO A 64 11.61 7.50 -0.36
CA PRO A 64 12.10 7.75 -1.72
C PRO A 64 12.29 6.46 -2.52
N GLU A 65 12.89 5.42 -1.91
CA GLU A 65 13.14 4.14 -2.55
C GLU A 65 11.83 3.38 -2.84
N ILE A 66 10.88 3.42 -1.90
CA ILE A 66 9.55 2.82 -2.08
C ILE A 66 8.82 3.50 -3.24
N LYS A 67 8.83 4.84 -3.30
CA LYS A 67 8.24 5.61 -4.42
C LYS A 67 8.89 5.22 -5.75
N GLU A 68 10.21 5.12 -5.80
CA GLU A 68 10.93 4.73 -7.03
C GLU A 68 10.52 3.32 -7.51
N LYS A 69 10.43 2.35 -6.59
CA LYS A 69 9.97 0.98 -6.90
C LYS A 69 8.53 0.97 -7.42
N ILE A 70 7.64 1.77 -6.81
CA ILE A 70 6.26 1.92 -7.27
C ILE A 70 6.22 2.52 -8.68
N ILE A 71 7.00 3.57 -8.96
CA ILE A 71 7.06 4.21 -10.28
C ILE A 71 7.56 3.22 -11.35
N LYS A 72 8.65 2.49 -11.06
CA LYS A 72 9.20 1.49 -11.98
C LYS A 72 8.17 0.41 -12.31
N LEU A 73 7.51 -0.16 -11.30
CA LEU A 73 6.48 -1.17 -11.53
C LEU A 73 5.25 -0.60 -12.22
N HIS A 74 4.86 0.64 -11.90
CA HIS A 74 3.74 1.31 -12.55
C HIS A 74 3.99 1.49 -14.06
N LYS A 75 5.19 1.94 -14.42
CA LYS A 75 5.62 2.06 -15.83
C LYS A 75 5.58 0.70 -16.54
N SER A 76 6.04 -0.37 -15.90
CA SER A 76 5.95 -1.75 -16.45
C SER A 76 4.51 -2.17 -16.71
N ASN A 77 3.63 -2.01 -15.70
CA ASN A 77 2.22 -2.36 -15.80
C ASN A 77 1.52 -1.61 -16.96
N LEU A 78 1.84 -0.33 -17.18
CA LEU A 78 1.26 0.44 -18.29
C LEU A 78 1.80 0.00 -19.65
N LEU A 79 3.09 -0.31 -19.73
CA LEU A 79 3.71 -0.82 -20.95
C LEU A 79 3.09 -2.16 -21.38
N GLU A 80 2.88 -3.08 -20.44
CA GLU A 80 2.19 -4.36 -20.67
C GLU A 80 0.76 -4.18 -21.21
N LEU A 81 0.12 -3.06 -20.87
CA LEU A 81 -1.23 -2.70 -21.33
C LEU A 81 -1.22 -1.85 -22.61
N ASN A 82 -0.06 -1.60 -23.23
CA ASN A 82 0.12 -0.66 -24.35
C ASN A 82 -0.35 0.78 -24.05
N ILE A 83 -0.30 1.20 -22.79
CA ILE A 83 -0.66 2.54 -22.35
C ILE A 83 0.62 3.38 -22.21
N LYS A 84 0.66 4.55 -22.87
CA LYS A 84 1.80 5.46 -22.76
C LYS A 84 1.91 6.02 -21.34
N TYR A 85 3.09 5.86 -20.72
CA TYR A 85 3.39 6.49 -19.43
C TYR A 85 3.48 8.01 -19.57
N GLN A 86 2.71 8.73 -18.76
CA GLN A 86 2.65 10.20 -18.76
C GLN A 86 3.25 10.83 -17.50
N GLY A 87 3.88 10.04 -16.63
CA GLY A 87 4.41 10.51 -15.36
C GLY A 87 3.54 10.18 -14.15
N VAL A 88 4.08 10.52 -12.99
CA VAL A 88 3.39 10.52 -11.70
C VAL A 88 3.44 11.93 -11.13
N ARG A 89 2.48 12.26 -10.27
CA ARG A 89 2.52 13.51 -9.49
C ARG A 89 2.33 13.22 -8.02
N GLU A 90 2.76 14.17 -7.20
CA GLU A 90 2.41 14.18 -5.80
C GLU A 90 0.91 14.40 -5.62
N VAL A 91 0.42 13.86 -4.53
CA VAL A 91 -1.00 13.75 -4.28
C VAL A 91 -1.61 15.10 -3.89
N ASN A 92 -2.86 15.31 -4.31
CA ASN A 92 -3.72 16.40 -3.87
C ASN A 92 -3.79 16.52 -2.32
N PRO A 93 -3.80 17.75 -1.73
CA PRO A 93 -3.90 17.96 -0.29
C PRO A 93 -5.15 17.34 0.38
N TYR A 94 -6.19 17.01 -0.37
CA TYR A 94 -7.36 16.31 0.18
C TYR A 94 -7.11 14.81 0.31
N ARG A 95 -7.20 14.28 1.52
CA ARG A 95 -7.04 12.85 1.79
C ARG A 95 -8.12 12.04 1.05
N ARG A 96 -7.69 11.09 0.23
CA ARG A 96 -8.53 10.13 -0.50
C ARG A 96 -8.19 8.72 -0.06
N ILE A 97 -9.20 8.03 0.47
CA ILE A 97 -9.13 6.63 0.86
C ILE A 97 -10.07 5.85 -0.07
N ASP A 98 -9.56 4.83 -0.73
CA ASP A 98 -10.34 3.95 -1.61
C ASP A 98 -9.73 2.53 -1.57
N HIS A 99 -10.12 1.64 -2.48
CA HIS A 99 -9.56 0.31 -2.66
C HIS A 99 -9.03 0.12 -4.07
N CYS A 100 -7.87 -0.54 -4.20
CA CYS A 100 -7.32 -0.86 -5.50
C CYS A 100 -8.24 -1.86 -6.24
N TYR A 101 -8.69 -1.51 -7.44
CA TYR A 101 -9.52 -2.42 -8.25
C TYR A 101 -8.85 -3.78 -8.51
N LYS A 102 -7.50 -3.82 -8.64
CA LYS A 102 -6.74 -5.03 -8.99
C LYS A 102 -6.51 -5.94 -7.78
N CYS A 103 -5.93 -5.41 -6.69
CA CYS A 103 -5.52 -6.23 -5.54
C CYS A 103 -6.46 -6.11 -4.33
N LYS A 104 -7.50 -5.26 -4.42
CA LYS A 104 -8.51 -4.97 -3.38
C LYS A 104 -7.95 -4.45 -2.05
N ARG A 105 -6.67 -4.13 -1.98
CA ARG A 105 -6.05 -3.49 -0.80
C ARG A 105 -6.51 -2.03 -0.72
N PRO A 106 -6.67 -1.48 0.50
CA PRO A 106 -6.91 -0.06 0.64
C PRO A 106 -5.75 0.72 0.00
N VAL A 107 -6.09 1.84 -0.63
CA VAL A 107 -5.14 2.82 -1.14
C VAL A 107 -5.38 4.11 -0.38
N ASP A 108 -4.29 4.75 0.03
CA ASP A 108 -4.33 5.98 0.81
C ASP A 108 -3.28 6.93 0.24
N ASN A 109 -3.76 8.08 -0.16
CA ASN A 109 -2.98 9.08 -0.84
C ASN A 109 -2.00 9.82 0.10
N LEU A 110 -1.95 9.46 1.39
CA LEU A 110 -0.91 9.85 2.37
C LEU A 110 0.49 9.33 2.05
N CYS A 111 0.62 8.21 1.35
CA CYS A 111 1.91 7.59 1.01
C CYS A 111 2.07 7.30 -0.49
N ASP A 112 0.97 7.41 -1.24
CA ASP A 112 0.88 6.94 -2.61
C ASP A 112 1.16 8.05 -3.63
N LEU A 113 1.34 7.68 -4.89
CA LEU A 113 1.53 8.60 -6.01
C LEU A 113 0.24 8.68 -6.82
N GLU A 114 -0.01 9.76 -7.55
CA GLU A 114 -1.09 9.79 -8.54
C GLU A 114 -0.57 9.58 -9.96
N CYS A 115 -1.31 8.80 -10.73
CA CYS A 115 -1.04 8.66 -12.16
C CYS A 115 -1.49 9.92 -12.89
N VAL A 116 -0.59 10.58 -13.63
CA VAL A 116 -0.92 11.82 -14.37
C VAL A 116 -2.02 11.58 -15.41
N SER A 117 -2.06 10.39 -16.02
CA SER A 117 -3.00 10.08 -17.09
C SER A 117 -4.45 9.94 -16.60
N CYS A 118 -4.69 9.23 -15.49
CA CYS A 118 -6.05 8.95 -15.01
C CYS A 118 -6.43 9.67 -13.71
N SER A 119 -5.49 10.34 -13.02
CA SER A 119 -5.71 10.99 -11.71
C SER A 119 -6.18 10.03 -10.60
N TRP A 120 -5.99 8.73 -10.77
CA TRP A 120 -6.21 7.74 -9.71
C TRP A 120 -4.93 7.51 -8.92
N ILE A 121 -5.11 7.14 -7.65
CA ILE A 121 -4.04 6.71 -6.77
C ILE A 121 -3.37 5.46 -7.37
N ILE A 122 -2.04 5.47 -7.43
CA ILE A 122 -1.23 4.31 -7.80
C ILE A 122 -1.09 3.46 -6.54
N CYS A 123 -1.66 2.27 -6.55
CA CYS A 123 -1.64 1.39 -5.39
C CYS A 123 -0.21 0.99 -4.99
N SER A 124 0.24 1.35 -3.79
CA SER A 124 1.53 0.91 -3.23
C SER A 124 1.67 -0.60 -3.04
N GLY A 125 0.57 -1.37 -3.11
CA GLY A 125 0.63 -2.83 -3.07
C GLY A 125 0.92 -3.52 -4.41
N CYS A 126 0.53 -2.91 -5.54
CA CYS A 126 0.63 -3.56 -6.86
C CYS A 126 0.98 -2.63 -8.03
N ALA A 127 1.21 -1.35 -7.75
CA ALA A 127 1.50 -0.27 -8.70
C ALA A 127 0.47 -0.11 -9.85
N SER A 128 -0.77 -0.53 -9.62
CA SER A 128 -1.86 -0.36 -10.58
C SER A 128 -2.65 0.92 -10.29
N CYS A 129 -3.15 1.55 -11.34
CA CYS A 129 -4.01 2.74 -11.30
C CYS A 129 -5.22 2.55 -12.22
N GLY A 130 -6.10 3.56 -12.27
CA GLY A 130 -7.33 3.56 -13.07
C GLY A 130 -7.13 3.26 -14.56
N CYS A 131 -5.97 3.57 -15.16
CA CYS A 131 -5.67 3.24 -16.56
C CYS A 131 -5.89 1.76 -16.89
N GLY A 132 -5.52 0.86 -15.98
CA GLY A 132 -5.72 -0.59 -16.18
C GLY A 132 -7.10 -1.11 -15.75
N PHE A 133 -7.90 -0.28 -15.08
CA PHE A 133 -9.30 -0.60 -14.79
C PHE A 133 -10.20 -0.25 -15.97
N THR A 134 -9.97 0.92 -16.57
CA THR A 134 -10.87 1.47 -17.57
C THR A 134 -10.58 0.99 -18.97
N GLY A 135 -9.34 0.63 -19.31
CA GLY A 135 -8.94 -0.04 -20.57
C GLY A 135 -9.38 0.55 -21.92
N ASN A 136 -10.30 1.53 -21.95
CA ASN A 136 -11.05 1.90 -23.15
C ASN A 136 -11.95 3.15 -23.01
N ILE A 137 -11.63 4.11 -22.13
CA ILE A 137 -12.28 5.44 -22.24
C ILE A 137 -11.21 6.51 -22.29
N SER A 138 -10.86 6.85 -23.53
CA SER A 138 -10.28 8.13 -23.91
C SER A 138 -11.20 9.24 -23.40
N TYR A 139 -10.97 9.76 -22.20
CA TYR A 139 -11.47 11.08 -21.87
C TYR A 139 -10.70 12.06 -22.75
N LYS A 140 -11.20 12.29 -23.97
CA LYS A 140 -10.87 13.48 -24.74
C LYS A 140 -11.21 14.66 -23.85
N LYS A 141 -10.21 15.30 -23.26
CA LYS A 141 -10.37 16.67 -22.76
C LYS A 141 -10.64 17.53 -24.00
N HIS A 142 -11.84 18.09 -24.05
CA HIS A 142 -12.18 19.23 -24.89
C HIS A 142 -11.32 20.44 -24.50
#